data_AF-A0A386WQG2-F1
#
_entry.id   AF-A0A386WQG2-F1
#
_cell.length_a   1.000
_cell.length_b   1.000
_cell.length_c   1.000
_cell.angle_alpha   90.00
_cell.angle_beta   90.00
_cell.angle_gamma   90.00
#
_symmetry.space_group_name_H-M   'P 1'
#
loop_
_entity.id
_entity.type
_entity.pdbx_description
1 polymer ?
#
loop_
_entity_poly.entity_id
_entity_poly.type
_entity_poly.pdbx_seq_one_letter_code
_entity_poly.pdbx_strand_id
1 'polypeptide(L)'
;MTTDALPPGFTVDIATVMAPDAGRQRPGPEVPCADMIPLLSANRLTGTPSAMAAATVSSAEGLDYPWVANEVLRTYADDGARGAMADLRTLIGQCPAVASPRQDGGSYRFAVVPGPRLGDESMRIDSSTTSGSTTLEWDSILVRTGTTLVTVHEQGNEPGGDDHLTRLAEAALRSYQTTGP
;
A
#
# COMPACT_ATOMS: atom_id res chain seq x y z
N MET A 1 -10.39 2.43 8.61
CA MET A 1 -10.58 1.58 9.81
C MET A 1 -11.01 2.41 11.01
N THR A 2 -11.83 1.85 11.89
CA THR A 2 -12.04 2.35 13.27
C THR A 2 -11.30 1.42 14.25
N THR A 3 -11.00 1.90 15.45
CA THR A 3 -10.31 1.12 16.50
C THR A 3 -10.99 -0.22 16.83
N ASP A 4 -12.31 -0.29 16.66
CA ASP A 4 -13.12 -1.47 16.98
C ASP A 4 -12.98 -2.62 15.96
N ALA A 5 -12.41 -2.35 14.78
CA ALA A 5 -12.24 -3.33 13.70
C ALA A 5 -10.86 -4.00 13.69
N LEU A 6 -9.96 -3.60 14.58
CA LEU A 6 -8.59 -4.10 14.66
C LEU A 6 -8.45 -5.24 15.68
N PRO A 7 -7.47 -6.14 15.50
CA PRO A 7 -7.11 -7.07 16.57
C PRO A 7 -6.63 -6.31 17.82
N PRO A 8 -6.58 -6.95 19.01
CA PRO A 8 -5.98 -6.34 20.20
C PRO A 8 -4.49 -5.96 19.95
N GLY A 9 -4.01 -4.87 20.57
CA GLY A 9 -2.59 -4.47 20.53
C GLY A 9 -2.21 -3.36 19.54
N PHE A 10 -3.16 -2.87 18.73
CA PHE A 10 -2.91 -1.87 17.68
C PHE A 10 -3.41 -0.47 18.07
N THR A 11 -2.64 0.57 17.72
CA THR A 11 -3.03 1.99 17.83
C THR A 11 -3.35 2.57 16.46
N VAL A 12 -4.30 3.52 16.36
CA VAL A 12 -4.77 4.10 15.09
C VAL A 12 -4.68 5.63 15.10
N ASP A 13 -4.03 6.18 14.07
CA ASP A 13 -4.05 7.61 13.74
C ASP A 13 -4.74 7.82 12.38
N ILE A 14 -5.72 8.72 12.30
CA ILE A 14 -6.51 8.96 11.07
C ILE A 14 -6.19 10.35 10.50
N ALA A 15 -5.81 10.38 9.22
CA ALA A 15 -5.64 11.59 8.43
C ALA A 15 -6.64 11.62 7.26
N THR A 16 -7.44 12.69 7.17
CA THR A 16 -8.45 12.87 6.10
C THR A 16 -8.06 13.94 5.07
N VAL A 17 -6.89 14.55 5.22
CA VAL A 17 -6.43 15.64 4.36
C VAL A 17 -5.61 15.08 3.21
N MET A 18 -6.01 15.37 1.97
CA MET A 18 -5.24 15.05 0.77
C MET A 18 -3.95 15.86 0.74
N ALA A 19 -2.81 15.18 0.57
CA ALA A 19 -1.57 15.86 0.21
C ALA A 19 -1.76 16.59 -1.15
N PRO A 20 -1.25 17.83 -1.32
CA PRO A 20 -1.47 18.61 -2.56
C PRO A 20 -0.96 17.95 -3.86
N ASP A 21 -0.12 16.94 -3.73
CA ASP A 21 0.51 16.18 -4.81
C ASP A 21 -0.04 14.75 -4.95
N ALA A 22 -1.07 14.37 -4.19
CA ALA A 22 -1.59 13.00 -4.10
C ALA A 22 -2.07 12.39 -5.43
N GLY A 23 -2.34 13.19 -6.47
CA GLY A 23 -2.76 12.74 -7.81
C GLY A 23 -1.87 13.21 -8.95
N ARG A 24 -0.66 13.73 -8.67
CA ARG A 24 0.22 14.30 -9.70
C ARG A 24 1.06 13.28 -10.47
N GLN A 25 0.98 12.00 -10.14
CA GLN A 25 1.78 10.99 -10.82
C GLN A 25 1.05 10.53 -12.10
N ARG A 26 1.64 10.80 -13.26
CA ARG A 26 1.18 10.24 -14.54
C ARG A 26 1.97 8.96 -14.79
N PRO A 27 1.34 7.83 -15.13
CA PRO A 27 2.05 6.65 -15.58
C PRO A 27 2.49 6.94 -17.01
N GLY A 28 3.67 7.52 -17.13
CA GLY A 28 4.36 7.68 -18.38
C GLY A 28 5.79 7.20 -18.21
N PRO A 29 6.55 7.05 -19.31
CA PRO A 29 7.99 6.73 -19.29
C PRO A 29 8.86 7.72 -18.49
N GLU A 30 8.25 8.76 -17.92
CA GLU A 30 8.85 9.82 -17.12
C GLU A 30 8.82 9.56 -15.60
N VAL A 31 8.09 8.55 -15.09
CA VAL A 31 8.18 8.18 -13.66
C VAL A 31 9.46 7.38 -13.45
N PRO A 32 10.47 7.91 -12.74
CA PRO A 32 11.67 7.15 -12.45
C PRO A 32 11.30 5.93 -11.60
N CYS A 33 11.87 4.76 -11.89
CA CYS A 33 11.65 3.58 -11.05
C CYS A 33 12.01 3.84 -9.56
N ALA A 34 12.79 4.88 -9.25
CA ALA A 34 13.08 5.34 -7.90
C ALA A 34 11.84 5.79 -7.10
N ASP A 35 10.74 6.18 -7.75
CA ASP A 35 9.51 6.67 -7.12
C ASP A 35 8.51 5.55 -6.77
N MET A 36 8.95 4.28 -6.77
CA MET A 36 8.09 3.12 -6.51
C MET A 36 7.53 3.07 -5.08
N ILE A 37 8.30 3.48 -4.06
CA ILE A 37 7.87 3.36 -2.65
C ILE A 37 6.62 4.23 -2.33
N PRO A 38 6.57 5.52 -2.70
CA PRO A 38 5.36 6.34 -2.55
C PRO A 38 4.12 5.79 -3.31
N LEU A 39 4.34 5.07 -4.40
CA LEU A 39 3.26 4.46 -5.19
C LEU A 39 2.68 3.23 -4.48
N LEU A 40 3.53 2.39 -3.89
CA LEU A 40 3.13 1.16 -3.20
C LEU A 40 2.39 1.41 -1.88
N SER A 41 2.70 2.51 -1.21
CA SER A 41 1.92 3.00 -0.06
C SER A 41 0.61 3.68 -0.46
N ALA A 42 0.29 3.73 -1.76
CA ALA A 42 -0.81 4.47 -2.35
C ALA A 42 -0.86 5.97 -1.99
N ASN A 43 0.25 6.54 -1.53
CA ASN A 43 0.33 7.96 -1.21
C ASN A 43 0.32 8.84 -2.47
N ARG A 44 0.75 8.31 -3.63
CA ARG A 44 0.82 9.07 -4.88
C ARG A 44 0.40 8.30 -6.14
N LEU A 45 -0.70 7.53 -6.09
CA LEU A 45 -1.18 6.81 -7.26
C LEU A 45 -1.65 7.71 -8.41
N THR A 46 -1.72 7.12 -9.60
CA THR A 46 -2.16 7.76 -10.82
C THR A 46 -3.66 8.07 -10.76
N GLY A 47 -4.06 9.05 -11.57
CA GLY A 47 -5.41 9.62 -11.51
C GLY A 47 -5.60 10.57 -10.32
N THR A 48 -6.53 11.51 -10.46
CA THR A 48 -6.90 12.42 -9.37
C THR A 48 -8.04 11.81 -8.58
N PRO A 49 -7.85 11.43 -7.31
CA PRO A 49 -8.96 10.97 -6.48
C PRO A 49 -9.90 12.14 -6.20
N SER A 50 -11.20 11.86 -6.11
CA SER A 50 -12.22 12.81 -5.65
C SER A 50 -12.25 12.93 -4.12
N ALA A 51 -11.81 11.90 -3.40
CA ALA A 51 -11.67 11.89 -1.95
C ALA A 51 -10.55 10.92 -1.51
N MET A 52 -9.94 11.19 -0.36
CA MET A 52 -8.90 10.34 0.23
C MET A 52 -8.99 10.34 1.75
N ALA A 53 -8.72 9.20 2.36
CA ALA A 53 -8.49 9.07 3.80
C ALA A 53 -7.33 8.10 4.02
N ALA A 54 -6.56 8.30 5.07
CA ALA A 54 -5.48 7.43 5.48
C ALA A 54 -5.59 7.13 6.97
N ALA A 55 -5.23 5.92 7.36
CA ALA A 55 -5.08 5.53 8.75
C ALA A 55 -3.74 4.82 8.93
N THR A 56 -2.95 5.24 9.92
CA THR A 56 -1.73 4.54 10.32
C THR A 56 -2.07 3.66 11.51
N VAL A 57 -1.68 2.40 11.42
CA VAL A 57 -1.86 1.38 12.44
C VAL A 57 -0.49 0.92 12.89
N SER A 58 -0.21 0.95 14.19
CA SER A 58 1.07 0.47 14.74
C SER A 58 0.85 -0.54 15.85
N SER A 59 1.71 -1.56 15.91
CA SER A 59 1.82 -2.49 17.04
C SER A 59 3.24 -2.46 17.60
N ALA A 60 3.33 -2.44 18.93
CA ALA A 60 4.58 -2.54 19.67
C ALA A 60 4.88 -4.00 20.09
N GLU A 61 4.15 -4.99 19.58
CA GLU A 61 4.38 -6.40 19.87
C GLU A 61 5.63 -6.92 19.15
N GLY A 62 6.79 -6.88 19.82
CA GLY A 62 8.05 -7.42 19.31
C GLY A 62 9.25 -6.73 19.95
N LEU A 63 10.31 -7.48 20.27
CA LEU A 63 11.38 -6.99 21.17
C LEU A 63 12.44 -6.09 20.53
N ASP A 64 12.45 -5.83 19.22
CA ASP A 64 13.50 -4.99 18.64
C ASP A 64 13.06 -4.00 17.53
N TYR A 65 11.84 -4.13 16.95
CA TYR A 65 11.35 -3.22 15.89
C TYR A 65 9.82 -3.04 15.94
N PRO A 66 9.29 -1.80 15.89
CA PRO A 66 7.85 -1.57 15.83
C PRO A 66 7.29 -1.98 14.45
N TRP A 67 6.17 -2.71 14.44
CA TRP A 67 5.41 -2.99 13.21
C TRP A 67 4.46 -1.82 12.93
N VAL A 68 4.42 -1.37 11.67
CA VAL A 68 3.53 -0.29 11.23
C VAL A 68 2.87 -0.68 9.92
N ALA A 69 1.56 -0.49 9.82
CA ALA A 69 0.82 -0.49 8.57
C ALA A 69 0.11 0.82 8.32
N ASN A 70 -0.16 1.10 7.05
CA ASN A 70 -0.97 2.23 6.60
C ASN A 70 -2.10 1.70 5.74
N GLU A 71 -3.33 2.09 6.08
CA GLU A 71 -4.49 1.98 5.23
C GLU A 71 -4.69 3.30 4.49
N VAL A 72 -4.90 3.25 3.18
CA VAL A 72 -5.22 4.40 2.35
C VAL A 72 -6.45 4.09 1.51
N LEU A 73 -7.50 4.88 1.70
CA LEU A 73 -8.72 4.88 0.92
C LEU A 73 -8.64 6.00 -0.12
N ARG A 74 -8.84 5.67 -1.39
CA ARG A 74 -8.94 6.63 -2.50
C ARG A 74 -10.19 6.39 -3.30
N THR A 75 -11.07 7.38 -3.35
CA THR A 75 -12.25 7.34 -4.22
C THR A 75 -11.93 8.06 -5.52
N TYR A 76 -12.25 7.42 -6.64
CA TYR A 76 -12.07 7.98 -7.97
C TYR A 76 -13.44 8.28 -8.61
N ALA A 77 -13.43 9.12 -9.64
CA ALA A 77 -14.53 9.18 -10.58
C ALA A 77 -14.45 8.01 -11.57
N ASP A 78 -15.61 7.50 -11.99
CA ASP A 78 -15.75 6.46 -13.02
C ASP A 78 -14.80 5.26 -12.80
N ASP A 79 -14.10 4.84 -13.84
CA ASP A 79 -13.16 3.71 -13.80
C ASP A 79 -11.75 4.07 -13.29
N GLY A 80 -11.57 5.24 -12.68
CA GLY A 80 -10.24 5.73 -12.27
C GLY A 80 -9.50 4.78 -11.33
N ALA A 81 -10.19 4.11 -10.41
CA ALA A 81 -9.58 3.12 -9.52
C ALA A 81 -9.05 1.90 -10.28
N ARG A 82 -9.75 1.45 -11.32
CA ARG A 82 -9.31 0.35 -12.19
C ARG A 82 -8.08 0.78 -13.00
N GLY A 83 -8.10 2.00 -13.54
CA GLY A 83 -6.96 2.59 -14.23
C GLY A 83 -5.71 2.62 -13.35
N ALA A 84 -5.83 3.14 -12.13
CA ALA A 84 -4.71 3.23 -11.18
C ALA A 84 -4.08 1.86 -10.84
N MET A 85 -4.89 0.81 -10.67
CA MET A 85 -4.37 -0.55 -10.46
C MET A 85 -3.63 -1.10 -11.69
N ALA A 86 -4.18 -0.88 -12.89
CA ALA A 86 -3.56 -1.34 -14.15
C ALA A 86 -2.23 -0.62 -14.42
N ASP A 87 -2.19 0.68 -14.14
CA ASP A 87 -0.99 1.51 -14.26
C ASP A 87 0.11 1.03 -13.31
N LEU A 88 -0.23 0.80 -12.04
CA LEU A 88 0.72 0.29 -11.05
C LEU A 88 1.26 -1.09 -11.43
N ARG A 89 0.39 -2.00 -11.88
CA ARG A 89 0.79 -3.34 -12.36
C ARG A 89 1.76 -3.25 -13.53
N THR A 90 1.48 -2.35 -14.48
CA THR A 90 2.34 -2.12 -15.65
C THR A 90 3.70 -1.58 -15.23
N LEU A 91 3.72 -0.61 -14.31
CA LEU A 91 4.96 -0.02 -13.82
C LEU A 91 5.83 -1.03 -13.05
N ILE A 92 5.24 -1.88 -12.21
CA ILE A 92 5.97 -2.95 -11.53
C ILE A 92 6.60 -3.92 -12.55
N GLY A 93 5.86 -4.26 -13.61
CA GLY A 93 6.40 -5.09 -14.69
C GLY A 93 7.57 -4.45 -15.45
N GLN A 94 7.63 -3.12 -15.52
CA GLN A 94 8.72 -2.36 -16.14
C GLN A 94 9.90 -2.12 -15.20
N CYS A 95 9.63 -2.01 -13.89
CA CYS A 95 10.60 -1.69 -12.85
C CYS A 95 10.67 -2.78 -11.76
N PRO A 96 10.93 -4.06 -12.09
CA PRO A 96 10.90 -5.15 -11.10
C PRO A 96 12.06 -5.07 -10.08
N ALA A 97 13.13 -4.36 -10.43
CA ALA A 97 14.26 -4.07 -9.54
C ALA A 97 14.78 -2.66 -9.79
N VAL A 98 15.12 -1.96 -8.71
CA VAL A 98 15.54 -0.55 -8.72
C VAL A 98 16.75 -0.38 -7.83
N ALA A 99 17.82 0.23 -8.33
CA ALA A 99 18.99 0.53 -7.54
C ALA A 99 18.62 1.48 -6.39
N SER A 100 19.04 1.16 -5.17
CA SER A 100 18.91 2.09 -4.04
C SER A 100 19.88 3.24 -4.24
N PRO A 101 19.44 4.51 -4.09
CA PRO A 101 20.33 5.66 -4.18
C PRO A 101 21.28 5.78 -2.98
N ARG A 102 21.16 4.91 -1.96
CA ARG A 102 22.04 4.95 -0.77
C ARG A 102 23.41 4.35 -1.07
N GLN A 103 24.44 4.90 -0.41
CA GLN A 103 25.87 4.64 -0.62
C GLN A 103 26.29 3.17 -0.47
N ASP A 104 25.47 2.37 0.20
CA ASP A 104 25.67 0.98 0.58
C ASP A 104 25.26 -0.05 -0.51
N GLY A 105 24.83 0.41 -1.69
CA GLY A 105 24.73 -0.46 -2.88
C GLY A 105 23.55 -1.45 -2.90
N GLY A 106 22.49 -1.17 -2.14
CA GLY A 106 21.28 -2.01 -2.11
C GLY A 106 20.42 -1.91 -3.38
N SER A 107 19.46 -2.83 -3.52
CA SER A 107 18.44 -2.77 -4.56
C SER A 107 17.06 -3.01 -3.98
N TYR A 108 16.09 -2.21 -4.39
CA TYR A 108 14.67 -2.48 -4.18
C TYR A 108 14.19 -3.50 -5.20
N ARG A 109 13.32 -4.43 -4.78
CA ARG A 109 12.65 -5.39 -5.66
C ARG A 109 11.16 -5.33 -5.43
N PHE A 110 10.40 -5.50 -6.51
CA PHE A 110 8.94 -5.42 -6.52
C PHE A 110 8.34 -6.53 -7.38
N ALA A 111 7.33 -7.22 -6.88
CA ALA A 111 6.64 -8.26 -7.63
C ALA A 111 5.14 -8.27 -7.34
N VAL A 112 4.32 -8.39 -8.39
CA VAL A 112 2.90 -8.74 -8.22
C VAL A 112 2.83 -10.26 -8.03
N VAL A 113 2.26 -10.69 -6.90
CA VAL A 113 2.17 -12.10 -6.51
C VAL A 113 0.71 -12.53 -6.29
N PRO A 114 0.42 -13.84 -6.25
CA PRO A 114 -0.90 -14.32 -5.83
C PRO A 114 -1.28 -13.77 -4.46
N GLY A 115 -2.53 -13.31 -4.33
CA GLY A 115 -3.05 -12.72 -3.10
C GLY A 115 -4.51 -13.08 -2.88
N PRO A 116 -5.11 -12.61 -1.78
CA PRO A 116 -6.50 -12.87 -1.47
C PRO A 116 -7.40 -12.25 -2.53
N ARG A 117 -8.50 -12.92 -2.87
CA ARG A 117 -9.52 -12.38 -3.78
C ARG A 117 -10.53 -11.57 -2.97
N LEU A 118 -10.36 -10.26 -2.99
CA LEU A 118 -11.15 -9.31 -2.23
C LEU A 118 -11.76 -8.26 -3.15
N GLY A 119 -12.94 -7.74 -2.79
CA GLY A 119 -13.65 -6.73 -3.56
C GLY A 119 -13.96 -7.18 -5.00
N ASP A 120 -13.94 -6.23 -5.93
CA ASP A 120 -14.13 -6.48 -7.36
C ASP A 120 -12.83 -6.90 -8.05
N GLU A 121 -11.69 -6.44 -7.52
CA GLU A 121 -10.34 -6.75 -7.98
C GLU A 121 -9.37 -6.53 -6.82
N SER A 122 -8.39 -7.40 -6.66
CA SER A 122 -7.32 -7.24 -5.67
C SER A 122 -5.96 -7.56 -6.28
N MET A 123 -4.92 -6.96 -5.70
CA MET A 123 -3.53 -7.16 -6.10
C MET A 123 -2.64 -7.15 -4.86
N ARG A 124 -1.84 -8.21 -4.68
CA ARG A 124 -0.76 -8.26 -3.70
C ARG A 124 0.55 -7.90 -4.36
N ILE A 125 1.34 -7.07 -3.70
CA ILE A 125 2.65 -6.65 -4.14
C ILE A 125 3.64 -6.96 -3.02
N ASP A 126 4.63 -7.79 -3.33
CA ASP A 126 5.75 -8.03 -2.44
C ASP A 126 6.86 -7.04 -2.75
N SER A 127 7.45 -6.47 -1.70
CA SER A 127 8.57 -5.54 -1.87
C SER A 127 9.68 -5.79 -0.86
N SER A 128 10.92 -5.67 -1.29
CA SER A 128 12.08 -5.85 -0.42
C SER A 128 13.24 -4.94 -0.79
N THR A 129 14.15 -4.72 0.18
CA THR A 129 15.51 -4.24 -0.09
C THR A 129 16.52 -4.98 0.75
N THR A 130 17.71 -5.11 0.20
CA THR A 130 18.87 -5.67 0.89
C THR A 130 19.88 -4.55 1.19
N SER A 131 20.28 -4.42 2.45
CA SER A 131 21.44 -3.62 2.87
C SER A 131 22.37 -4.51 3.69
N GLY A 132 23.56 -4.81 3.15
CA GLY A 132 24.48 -5.79 3.75
C GLY A 132 23.86 -7.18 3.85
N SER A 133 23.83 -7.74 5.07
CA SER A 133 23.21 -9.04 5.38
C SER A 133 21.74 -8.95 5.76
N THR A 134 21.16 -7.74 5.82
CA THR A 134 19.79 -7.52 6.28
C THR A 134 18.86 -7.30 5.09
N THR A 135 17.74 -8.03 5.07
CA THR A 135 16.64 -7.79 4.13
C THR A 135 15.50 -7.14 4.90
N LEU A 136 15.01 -6.01 4.40
CA LEU A 136 13.79 -5.37 4.88
C LEU A 136 12.69 -5.63 3.85
N GLU A 137 11.50 -5.99 4.32
CA GLU A 137 10.33 -6.26 3.49
C GLU A 137 9.22 -5.25 3.80
N TRP A 138 8.42 -4.93 2.79
CA TRP A 138 7.23 -4.10 2.93
C TRP A 138 6.22 -4.45 1.84
N ASP A 139 5.17 -5.14 2.25
CA ASP A 139 4.19 -5.66 1.31
C ASP A 139 2.96 -4.76 1.28
N SER A 140 2.23 -4.82 0.17
CA SER A 140 0.99 -4.08 0.00
C SER A 140 -0.10 -4.97 -0.60
N ILE A 141 -1.33 -4.82 -0.11
CA ILE A 141 -2.54 -5.35 -0.74
C ILE A 141 -3.42 -4.17 -1.15
N LEU A 142 -3.74 -4.12 -2.45
CA LEU A 142 -4.67 -3.16 -3.02
C LEU A 142 -5.97 -3.89 -3.35
N VAL A 143 -7.10 -3.31 -2.98
CA VAL A 143 -8.45 -3.84 -3.20
C VAL A 143 -9.33 -2.76 -3.81
N ARG A 144 -9.86 -3.00 -5.00
CA ARG A 144 -10.86 -2.15 -5.64
C ARG A 144 -12.26 -2.62 -5.29
N THR A 145 -13.13 -1.69 -4.93
CA THR A 145 -14.56 -1.91 -4.76
C THR A 145 -15.31 -0.70 -5.31
N GLY A 146 -16.09 -0.92 -6.37
CA GLY A 146 -16.68 0.16 -7.16
C GLY A 146 -15.59 1.11 -7.69
N THR A 147 -15.72 2.39 -7.34
CA THR A 147 -14.79 3.46 -7.71
C THR A 147 -13.72 3.74 -6.65
N THR A 148 -13.70 2.96 -5.57
CA THR A 148 -12.78 3.14 -4.44
C THR A 148 -11.65 2.11 -4.49
N LEU A 149 -10.46 2.56 -4.14
CA LEU A 149 -9.28 1.73 -3.92
C LEU A 149 -8.88 1.78 -2.45
N VAL A 150 -8.88 0.62 -1.81
CA VAL A 150 -8.39 0.39 -0.45
C VAL A 150 -6.99 -0.18 -0.56
N THR A 151 -5.99 0.51 -0.03
CA THR A 151 -4.61 0.02 0.01
C THR A 151 -4.21 -0.20 1.44
N VAL A 152 -3.73 -1.40 1.76
CA VAL A 152 -3.06 -1.68 3.04
C VAL A 152 -1.60 -1.97 2.71
N HIS A 153 -0.70 -1.28 3.40
CA HIS A 153 0.73 -1.38 3.22
C HIS A 153 1.37 -1.59 4.59
N GLU A 154 2.25 -2.58 4.74
CA GLU A 154 3.00 -2.82 5.98
C GLU A 154 4.50 -2.57 5.81
N GLN A 155 5.17 -2.16 6.89
CA GLN A 155 6.61 -1.89 6.94
C GLN A 155 7.21 -2.45 8.25
N GLY A 156 8.29 -3.24 8.15
CA GLY A 156 9.02 -3.75 9.33
C GLY A 156 10.19 -4.69 9.00
N ASN A 157 11.12 -4.86 9.95
CA ASN A 157 12.10 -5.95 9.93
C ASN A 157 11.36 -7.21 10.36
N GLU A 158 11.08 -8.12 9.43
CA GLU A 158 10.15 -9.24 9.62
C GLU A 158 8.70 -8.74 9.77
N PRO A 159 8.07 -8.23 8.69
CA PRO A 159 6.62 -8.05 8.70
C PRO A 159 5.99 -9.38 9.11
N GLY A 160 4.92 -9.36 9.90
CA GLY A 160 4.30 -10.53 10.54
C GLY A 160 3.70 -11.58 9.59
N GLY A 161 4.29 -11.76 8.41
CA GLY A 161 4.19 -12.89 7.49
C GLY A 161 2.79 -13.09 6.98
N ASP A 162 2.40 -12.33 5.95
CA ASP A 162 1.21 -12.50 5.08
C ASP A 162 -0.18 -12.42 5.74
N ASP A 163 -0.34 -13.05 6.89
CA ASP A 163 -1.58 -13.24 7.64
C ASP A 163 -2.08 -11.92 8.22
N HIS A 164 -1.18 -11.08 8.76
CA HIS A 164 -1.55 -9.77 9.30
C HIS A 164 -2.05 -8.85 8.19
N LEU A 165 -1.29 -8.75 7.10
CA LEU A 165 -1.63 -7.91 5.95
C LEU A 165 -2.97 -8.31 5.31
N THR A 166 -3.22 -9.61 5.16
CA THR A 166 -4.49 -10.13 4.63
C THR A 166 -5.66 -9.78 5.56
N ARG A 167 -5.54 -10.04 6.87
CA ARG A 167 -6.60 -9.73 7.84
C ARG A 167 -6.91 -8.24 7.92
N LEU A 168 -5.89 -7.39 7.80
CA LEU A 168 -6.06 -5.94 7.76
C LEU A 168 -6.76 -5.49 6.47
N ALA A 169 -6.38 -6.02 5.32
CA ALA A 169 -7.06 -5.72 4.05
C ALA A 169 -8.55 -6.12 4.09
N GLU A 170 -8.86 -7.29 4.67
CA GLU A 170 -10.23 -7.70 4.89
C GLU A 170 -10.98 -6.79 5.87
N ALA A 171 -10.36 -6.42 6.99
CA ALA A 171 -10.97 -5.53 7.99
C ALA A 171 -11.24 -4.14 7.41
N ALA A 172 -10.30 -3.60 6.62
CA ALA A 172 -10.47 -2.34 5.90
C ALA A 172 -11.66 -2.41 4.93
N LEU A 173 -11.71 -3.46 4.11
CA LEU A 173 -12.80 -3.66 3.16
C LEU A 173 -14.15 -3.79 3.87
N ARG A 174 -14.24 -4.62 4.91
CA ARG A 174 -15.46 -4.80 5.71
C ARG A 174 -15.90 -3.47 6.33
N SER A 175 -14.96 -2.73 6.94
CA SER A 175 -15.24 -1.42 7.52
C SER A 175 -15.85 -0.49 6.48
N TYR A 176 -15.21 -0.34 5.31
CA TYR A 176 -15.71 0.50 4.21
C TYR A 176 -17.12 0.10 3.76
N GLN A 177 -17.37 -1.20 3.59
CA GLN A 177 -18.67 -1.71 3.16
C GLN A 177 -19.78 -1.48 4.20
N THR A 178 -19.44 -1.51 5.49
CA THR A 178 -20.41 -1.28 6.58
C THR A 178 -20.72 0.19 6.85
N THR A 179 -19.75 1.09 6.64
CA THR A 179 -19.96 2.53 6.86
C THR A 179 -20.56 3.24 5.65
N GLY A 180 -20.48 2.63 4.45
CA GLY A 180 -20.91 3.26 3.20
C GLY A 180 -20.00 4.42 2.78
N PRO A 181 -20.09 4.88 1.53
CA PRO A 181 -19.48 6.14 1.09
C PRO A 181 -20.13 7.36 1.74
#